data_AF-A0A1C7E9R1-F1
#
_entry.id   AF-A0A1C7E9R1-F1
#
_cell.length_a   1.000
_cell.length_b   1.000
_cell.length_c   1.000
_cell.angle_alpha   90.00
_cell.angle_beta   90.00
_cell.angle_gamma   90.00
#
_symmetry.space_group_name_H-M   'P 1'
#
loop_
_entity.id
_entity.type
_entity.pdbx_description
1 polymer ?
#
loop_
_entity_poly.entity_id
_entity_poly.type
_entity_poly.pdbx_seq_one_letter_code
_entity_poly.pdbx_strand_id
1 'polypeptide(L)' 'MKRISATTPGMIVFFLGITLFLGIGIAIAAQSYFSYVEVTEAAGRCYDLGGFPEIEKSAWQMTRFECHTD' A
#
# COMPACT_ATOMS: atom_id res chain seq x y z
N MET A 1 -6.54 -42.63 16.88
CA MET A 1 -5.90 -41.30 16.72
C MET A 1 -5.17 -41.27 15.38
N LYS A 2 -5.17 -40.10 14.70
CA LYS A 2 -4.41 -39.74 13.48
C LYS A 2 -4.78 -40.43 12.15
N ARG A 3 -5.82 -39.91 11.48
CA ARG A 3 -5.79 -39.73 10.01
C ARG A 3 -5.24 -38.33 9.74
N ILE A 4 -3.92 -38.20 9.67
CA ILE A 4 -3.35 -37.03 9.00
C ILE A 4 -3.56 -37.32 7.52
N SER A 5 -4.57 -36.69 6.94
CA SER A 5 -4.87 -36.78 5.50
C SER A 5 -3.58 -36.52 4.75
N ALA A 6 -3.17 -37.44 3.88
CA ALA A 6 -2.01 -37.24 3.02
C ALA A 6 -2.28 -36.02 2.15
N THR A 7 -1.75 -34.86 2.53
CA THR A 7 -1.83 -33.66 1.71
C THR A 7 -0.99 -33.91 0.48
N THR A 8 -1.66 -34.16 -0.65
CA THR A 8 -1.00 -34.38 -1.94
C THR A 8 -0.11 -33.16 -2.25
N PRO A 9 1.11 -33.33 -2.79
CA PRO A 9 2.00 -32.21 -3.09
C PRO A 9 1.34 -31.06 -3.86
N GLY A 10 0.38 -31.38 -4.75
CA GLY A 10 -0.41 -30.37 -5.47
C GLY A 10 -1.28 -29.48 -4.58
N MET A 11 -1.84 -30.01 -3.48
CA MET A 11 -2.62 -29.21 -2.53
C MET A 11 -1.72 -28.20 -1.79
N ILE A 12 -0.50 -28.60 -1.43
CA ILE A 12 0.47 -27.70 -0.78
C ILE A 12 0.83 -26.53 -1.72
N VAL A 13 1.16 -26.83 -2.97
CA VAL A 13 1.48 -25.82 -3.98
C VAL A 13 0.30 -24.87 -4.22
N PHE A 14 -0.91 -25.40 -4.28
CA PHE A 14 -2.12 -24.61 -4.45
C PHE A 14 -2.33 -23.63 -3.29
N PHE A 15 -2.23 -24.09 -2.04
CA PHE A 15 -2.35 -23.21 -0.88
C PHE A 15 -1.25 -22.15 -0.83
N LEU A 16 0.00 -22.54 -1.10
CA LEU A 16 1.12 -21.58 -1.16
C LEU A 16 0.89 -20.51 -2.23
N GLY A 17 0.39 -20.90 -3.41
CA GLY A 17 0.06 -19.97 -4.48
C GLY A 17 -1.00 -18.96 -4.07
N ILE A 18 -2.08 -19.42 -3.42
CA ILE A 18 -3.13 -18.53 -2.90
C ILE A 18 -2.57 -17.58 -1.85
N THR A 19 -1.80 -18.09 -0.89
CA THR A 19 -1.22 -17.26 0.17
C THR A 19 -0.29 -16.20 -0.40
N LEU A 20 0.54 -16.56 -1.39
CA LEU A 20 1.42 -15.60 -2.08
C LEU A 20 0.60 -14.53 -2.81
N PHE A 21 -0.42 -14.93 -3.55
CA PHE A 21 -1.27 -14.01 -4.30
C PHE A 21 -1.99 -13.01 -3.38
N LEU A 22 -2.57 -13.51 -2.27
CA LEU A 22 -3.18 -12.66 -1.25
C LEU A 22 -2.16 -11.71 -0.61
N GLY A 23 -0.97 -12.21 -0.30
CA GLY A 23 0.11 -11.41 0.28
C GLY A 23 0.53 -10.24 -0.62
N ILE A 24 0.68 -10.49 -1.93
CA ILE A 24 0.98 -9.46 -2.92
C ILE A 24 -0.14 -8.43 -2.99
N GLY A 25 -1.40 -8.87 -3.05
CA GLY A 25 -2.55 -7.98 -3.08
C GLY A 25 -2.61 -7.05 -1.85
N ILE A 26 -2.39 -7.60 -0.66
CA ILE A 26 -2.34 -6.83 0.59
C ILE A 26 -1.17 -5.83 0.56
N ALA A 27 0.01 -6.24 0.10
CA ALA A 27 1.18 -5.35 0.03
C ALA A 27 0.96 -4.17 -0.93
N ILE A 28 0.31 -4.38 -2.08
CA ILE A 28 -0.03 -3.31 -3.02
C ILE A 28 -1.07 -2.37 -2.40
N ALA A 29 -2.11 -2.92 -1.78
CA ALA A 29 -3.15 -2.12 -1.12
C ALA A 29 -2.57 -1.26 0.02
N ALA A 30 -1.69 -1.84 0.84
CA ALA A 30 -1.02 -1.13 1.93
C ALA A 30 -0.14 0.01 1.41
N GLN A 31 0.70 -0.25 0.40
CA GLN A 31 1.56 0.79 -0.20
C GLN A 31 0.73 1.94 -0.79
N SER A 32 -0.37 1.62 -1.49
CA SER A 32 -1.28 2.63 -2.02
C SER A 32 -1.96 3.46 -0.93
N TYR A 33 -2.38 2.82 0.16
CA TYR A 33 -3.04 3.50 1.27
C TYR A 33 -2.08 4.44 2.00
N PHE A 34 -0.87 3.98 2.33
CA PHE A 34 0.12 4.84 2.99
C PHE A 34 0.52 6.02 2.11
N SER A 35 0.71 5.81 0.81
CA SER A 35 0.97 6.89 -0.15
C SER A 35 -0.15 7.94 -0.19
N TYR A 36 -1.41 7.50 -0.09
CA TYR A 36 -2.55 8.40 -0.06
C TYR A 36 -2.56 9.23 1.23
N VAL A 37 -2.47 8.56 2.38
CA VAL A 37 -2.49 9.21 3.69
C VAL A 37 -1.36 10.23 3.83
N GLU A 38 -0.14 9.88 3.45
CA GLU A 38 1.03 10.77 3.52
C GLU A 38 0.81 12.07 2.74
N VAL A 39 0.28 11.95 1.53
CA VAL A 39 0.05 13.11 0.66
C VAL A 39 -1.12 13.95 1.13
N THR A 40 -2.21 13.31 1.59
CA THR A 40 -3.37 14.02 2.14
C THR A 40 -3.00 14.76 3.42
N GLU A 41 -2.18 14.18 4.28
CA GLU A 41 -1.71 14.83 5.50
C GLU A 41 -0.79 16.03 5.19
N ALA A 42 0.17 15.85 4.28
CA ALA A 42 1.05 16.93 3.85
C ALA A 42 0.26 18.09 3.23
N ALA A 43 -0.68 17.79 2.32
CA ALA A 43 -1.57 18.77 1.71
C ALA A 43 -2.46 19.47 2.74
N GLY A 44 -3.05 18.72 3.67
CA GLY A 44 -3.89 19.24 4.74
C GLY A 44 -3.17 20.31 5.56
N ARG A 45 -1.94 20.02 6.01
CA ARG A 45 -1.14 21.02 6.74
C ARG A 45 -0.85 22.28 5.91
N CYS A 46 -0.67 22.15 4.60
CA CYS A 46 -0.47 23.31 3.73
C CYS A 46 -1.74 24.16 3.64
N TYR A 47 -2.90 23.52 3.49
CA TYR A 47 -4.19 24.21 3.51
C TYR A 47 -4.47 24.89 4.85
N ASP A 48 -4.08 24.29 5.98
CA ASP A 48 -4.21 24.88 7.31
C ASP A 48 -3.38 26.17 7.48
N LEU A 49 -2.28 26.28 6.73
CA LEU A 49 -1.45 27.48 6.65
C LEU A 49 -1.99 28.52 5.64
N GLY A 50 -3.11 28.23 4.97
CA GLY A 50 -3.68 29.07 3.92
C GLY A 50 -2.98 28.96 2.57
N GLY A 51 -2.11 27.96 2.40
CA GLY A 51 -1.36 27.74 1.16
C GLY A 51 -1.99 26.73 0.20
N PHE A 52 -1.43 26.65 -1.00
CA PHE A 52 -1.76 25.68 -2.04
C PHE A 52 -0.63 24.63 -2.17
N PRO A 53 -0.93 23.34 -1.94
CA PRO A 53 0.06 22.29 -2.06
C PRO A 53 0.31 21.93 -3.54
N GLU A 54 1.58 21.83 -3.91
CA GLU A 54 2.06 21.26 -5.17
C GLU A 54 2.71 19.91 -4.88
N ILE A 55 2.21 18.85 -5.51
CA ILE A 55 2.59 17.47 -5.23
C ILE A 55 3.08 16.81 -6.51
N GLU A 56 4.31 16.32 -6.47
CA GLU A 56 4.87 15.46 -7.52
C GLU A 56 4.96 14.02 -6.99
N LYS A 57 4.42 13.07 -7.76
CA LYS A 57 4.43 11.64 -7.42
C LYS A 57 5.13 10.82 -8.50
N SER A 58 5.89 9.83 -8.05
CA SER A 58 6.36 8.71 -8.87
C SER A 58 5.74 7.42 -8.33
N ALA A 59 4.81 6.84 -9.10
CA ALA A 59 4.01 5.67 -8.70
C ALA A 59 3.32 5.88 -7.33
N TRP A 60 3.83 5.23 -6.27
CA TRP A 60 3.31 5.33 -4.89
C TRP A 60 4.16 6.19 -3.97
N GLN A 61 5.24 6.79 -4.46
CA GLN A 61 6.12 7.62 -3.64
C GLN A 61 5.93 9.09 -3.99
N MET A 62 5.81 9.91 -2.95
CA MET A 62 5.87 11.35 -3.08
C MET A 62 7.34 11.75 -3.31
N THR A 63 7.63 12.33 -4.46
CA THR A 63 9.01 12.71 -4.84
C THR A 63 9.29 14.16 -4.50
N ARG A 64 8.27 15.01 -4.59
CA ARG A 64 8.37 16.42 -4.23
C ARG A 64 7.06 16.90 -3.63
N PHE A 65 7.18 17.70 -2.58
CA PHE A 65 6.07 18.41 -1.96
C PHE A 65 6.49 19.85 -1.74
N GLU A 66 5.70 20.78 -2.25
CA GLU A 66 5.86 22.20 -2.00
C GLU A 66 4.54 22.80 -1.54
N CYS A 67 4.62 23.79 -0.65
CA CYS A 67 3.46 24.50 -0.13
C CYS A 67 3.63 25.98 -0.43
N HIS A 68 2.82 26.50 -1.33
CA HIS A 68 2.84 27.91 -1.75
C HIS A 68 1.87 28.69 -0.87
N THR A 69 2.37 29.57 -0.02
CA THR A 69 1.59 30.36 0.95
C THR A 69 1.54 31.86 0.61
N ASP A 70 2.05 32.21 -0.57
CA ASP A 70 2.29 33.55 -1.10
C ASP A 70 1.16 34.07 -2.02
#